data_AF-A0A7L4NTP3-F1
#
_entry.id   AF-A0A7L4NTP3-F1
#
_cell.length_a   1.000
_cell.length_b   1.000
_cell.length_c   1.000
_cell.angle_alpha   90.00
_cell.angle_beta   90.00
_cell.angle_gamma   90.00
#
_symmetry.space_group_name_H-M   'P 1'
#
loop_
_entity.id
_entity.type
_entity.pdbx_description
1 polymer ?
#
loop_
_entity_poly.entity_id
_entity_poly.type
_entity_poly.pdbx_seq_one_letter_code
_entity_poly.pdbx_strand_id
1 'polypeptide(L)'
;MVLLIFLGLLVTLNAGFAASNTTLNKTTNLTTNTTKNYAAGSSGTIINIKVLIYNGNQAAYSCVNGIKTSLNTANSKKLVPGYTFTYGTSTVINSATLSGYDVLAMPGGTSGYNYMHSSAISATAIKNFVKSGKGYLGICAGAYAGTYRVYEYYYGWGLAPHVRATHPNHEGDLTVKITSKGQQVLNTTGTVTMAHYNGPAMYASSPALIFATYADNIINSKGMAAIVGDYYGKGRVVLSGPHPELDPQLPKVVANMVVWAANKTKPDPKNMVSNAQIAVAAATVKAYYEKNKVLPRSVTINGNKVSMSQFAYLLAKGVVNTNSGSVASITIRSVKAAPKPSGSYRKGNIKKANYVSIAKGLIDFIGKNGRAPNFLITPLGNISFSKYVYMYSKIMNFYKINKRLPNYVSM
;
A
#
# COMPACT_ATOMS: atom_id res chain seq x y z
N MET A 1 -47.78 2.82 -52.51
CA MET A 1 -49.02 3.08 -51.76
C MET A 1 -48.62 3.65 -50.40
N VAL A 2 -48.86 4.96 -50.21
CA VAL A 2 -48.91 5.79 -48.97
C VAL A 2 -47.70 5.66 -48.01
N LEU A 3 -46.74 6.58 -47.85
CA LEU A 3 -46.56 8.05 -47.94
C LEU A 3 -47.20 8.89 -46.81
N LEU A 4 -46.33 9.64 -46.09
CA LEU A 4 -46.54 10.95 -45.41
C LEU A 4 -47.28 10.90 -44.02
N ILE A 5 -47.01 11.68 -42.94
CA ILE A 5 -46.52 13.07 -42.74
C ILE A 5 -45.98 13.26 -41.29
N PHE A 6 -45.01 14.18 -41.13
CA PHE A 6 -44.52 14.82 -39.90
C PHE A 6 -45.31 16.11 -39.58
N LEU A 7 -45.71 16.38 -38.32
CA LEU A 7 -45.99 17.71 -37.71
C LEU A 7 -46.26 17.44 -36.21
N GLY A 8 -45.70 18.06 -35.17
CA GLY A 8 -45.20 19.41 -34.98
C GLY A 8 -46.26 20.26 -34.26
N LEU A 9 -46.23 20.37 -32.92
CA LEU A 9 -46.71 21.57 -32.19
C LEU A 9 -46.30 21.58 -30.70
N LEU A 10 -45.54 22.62 -30.32
CA LEU A 10 -45.39 23.13 -28.96
C LEU A 10 -46.62 23.97 -28.60
N VAL A 11 -47.13 23.86 -27.37
CA VAL A 11 -47.85 24.96 -26.70
C VAL A 11 -47.44 24.99 -25.23
N THR A 12 -46.78 26.07 -24.84
CA THR A 12 -46.61 26.54 -23.46
C THR A 12 -47.85 27.34 -23.06
N LEU A 13 -48.32 27.24 -21.81
CA LEU A 13 -48.90 28.40 -21.14
C LEU A 13 -48.78 28.32 -19.62
N ASN A 14 -48.40 29.48 -19.09
CA ASN A 14 -48.04 29.83 -17.72
C ASN A 14 -49.21 30.61 -17.10
N ALA A 15 -49.56 30.37 -15.84
CA ALA A 15 -50.21 31.29 -14.89
C ALA A 15 -50.47 30.46 -13.61
N GLY A 16 -50.14 30.88 -12.39
CA GLY A 16 -50.07 32.21 -11.81
C GLY A 16 -50.89 32.19 -10.51
N PHE A 17 -50.60 33.11 -9.59
CA PHE A 17 -51.20 33.35 -8.26
C PHE A 17 -50.66 32.51 -7.09
N ALA A 18 -50.43 33.06 -5.89
CA ALA A 18 -50.19 34.41 -5.39
C ALA A 18 -49.74 34.26 -3.92
N ALA A 19 -48.92 35.19 -3.44
CA ALA A 19 -48.37 35.23 -2.09
C ALA A 19 -49.37 35.76 -1.05
N SER A 20 -49.16 35.41 0.23
CA SER A 20 -49.44 36.35 1.32
C SER A 20 -48.43 36.19 2.47
N ASN A 21 -47.78 37.31 2.79
CA ASN A 21 -46.93 37.54 3.96
C ASN A 21 -47.73 37.54 5.26
N THR A 22 -47.16 36.97 6.33
CA THR A 22 -47.31 37.50 7.69
C THR A 22 -46.02 37.35 8.48
N THR A 23 -45.47 38.50 8.89
CA THR A 23 -44.38 38.66 9.86
C THR A 23 -44.89 38.53 11.29
N LEU A 24 -44.12 37.87 12.16
CA LEU A 24 -44.15 38.10 13.61
C LEU A 24 -42.75 37.86 14.20
N ASN A 25 -42.16 38.95 14.70
CA ASN A 25 -40.92 38.99 15.47
C ASN A 25 -41.11 38.37 16.86
N LYS A 26 -40.17 37.54 17.31
CA LYS A 26 -39.79 37.51 18.73
C LYS A 26 -38.32 37.08 18.93
N THR A 27 -37.67 37.87 19.77
CA THR A 27 -36.24 38.00 20.06
C THR A 27 -35.68 36.89 20.99
N THR A 28 -34.34 36.82 21.00
CA THR A 28 -33.40 36.29 22.02
C THR A 28 -33.22 34.76 22.18
N ASN A 29 -32.06 34.25 21.72
CA ASN A 29 -30.88 34.09 22.60
C ASN A 29 -29.65 33.52 21.85
N LEU A 30 -28.54 34.25 21.92
CA LEU A 30 -27.22 33.79 21.51
C LEU A 30 -26.79 32.59 22.37
N THR A 31 -26.46 31.48 21.73
CA THR A 31 -25.50 30.51 22.27
C THR A 31 -24.41 30.27 21.24
N THR A 32 -23.23 30.81 21.55
CA THR A 32 -21.98 30.68 20.80
C THR A 32 -21.42 29.27 20.96
N ASN A 33 -21.96 28.30 20.20
CA ASN A 33 -21.28 27.03 20.03
C ASN A 33 -20.21 27.15 18.94
N THR A 34 -18.99 27.43 19.41
CA THR A 34 -17.75 27.30 18.65
C THR A 34 -17.56 25.84 18.21
N THR A 35 -18.10 25.49 17.04
CA THR A 35 -17.73 24.27 16.35
C THR A 35 -16.27 24.38 15.96
N LYS A 36 -15.44 23.63 16.70
CA LYS A 36 -14.06 23.32 16.34
C LYS A 36 -14.05 22.80 14.90
N ASN A 37 -13.58 23.63 13.98
CA ASN A 37 -13.14 23.19 12.67
C ASN A 37 -12.00 22.18 12.87
N TYR A 38 -12.34 20.90 12.85
CA TYR A 38 -11.38 19.85 12.61
C TYR A 38 -10.86 20.05 11.19
N ALA A 39 -9.69 20.69 11.09
CA ALA A 39 -8.96 20.81 9.84
C ALA A 39 -8.88 19.43 9.17
N ALA A 40 -9.27 19.41 7.89
CA ALA A 40 -9.42 18.25 7.03
C ALA A 40 -8.24 17.27 7.17
N GLY A 41 -8.60 15.99 7.13
CA GLY A 41 -7.70 14.86 7.28
C GLY A 41 -6.47 14.94 6.37
N SER A 42 -5.35 14.47 6.94
CA SER A 42 -4.10 14.09 6.27
C SER A 42 -4.30 13.76 4.78
N SER A 43 -3.89 14.68 3.90
CA SER A 43 -3.67 14.41 2.47
C SER A 43 -2.49 13.43 2.34
N GLY A 44 -2.78 12.14 2.50
CA GLY A 44 -1.83 11.08 2.22
C GLY A 44 -1.66 10.99 0.71
N THR A 45 -0.43 11.11 0.22
CA THR A 45 -0.08 10.94 -1.19
C THR A 45 -0.78 9.71 -1.78
N ILE A 46 -1.59 9.91 -2.83
CA ILE A 46 -2.20 8.83 -3.60
C ILE A 46 -1.10 8.18 -4.44
N ILE A 47 -0.95 6.87 -4.35
CA ILE A 47 0.03 6.11 -5.15
C ILE A 47 -0.62 5.70 -6.46
N ASN A 48 -0.13 6.23 -7.58
CA ASN A 48 -0.50 5.74 -8.90
C ASN A 48 0.34 4.50 -9.26
N ILE A 49 -0.33 3.39 -9.59
CA ILE A 49 0.29 2.15 -10.08
C ILE A 49 0.08 2.09 -11.59
N LYS A 50 1.20 2.02 -12.33
CA LYS A 50 1.21 1.90 -13.79
C LYS A 50 1.21 0.42 -14.20
N VAL A 51 0.18 -0.04 -14.90
CA VAL A 51 0.02 -1.44 -15.33
C VAL A 51 0.21 -1.54 -16.85
N LEU A 52 1.09 -2.43 -17.31
CA LEU A 52 1.13 -2.82 -18.71
C LEU A 52 0.27 -4.08 -18.88
N ILE A 53 -0.72 -4.04 -19.76
CA ILE A 53 -1.58 -5.19 -20.06
C ILE A 53 -1.17 -5.76 -21.42
N TYR A 54 -0.77 -7.04 -21.46
CA TYR A 54 -0.51 -7.69 -22.74
C TYR A 54 -1.82 -7.87 -23.52
N ASN A 55 -1.85 -7.45 -24.78
CA ASN A 55 -3.02 -7.57 -25.67
C ASN A 55 -2.64 -8.14 -27.05
N GLY A 56 -1.52 -8.86 -27.13
CA GLY A 56 -1.05 -9.47 -28.37
C GLY A 56 -1.70 -10.81 -28.67
N ASN A 57 -1.11 -11.54 -29.61
CA ASN A 57 -1.56 -12.87 -30.03
C ASN A 57 -1.78 -13.78 -28.82
N GLN A 58 -2.82 -14.62 -28.90
CA GLN A 58 -3.26 -15.59 -27.88
C GLN A 58 -3.93 -15.00 -26.64
N ALA A 59 -3.93 -13.68 -26.45
CA ALA A 59 -4.71 -13.05 -25.38
C ALA A 59 -6.18 -12.94 -25.76
N ALA A 60 -7.08 -13.36 -24.87
CA ALA A 60 -8.52 -13.22 -25.09
C ALA A 60 -8.94 -11.75 -24.93
N TYR A 61 -9.67 -11.22 -25.92
CA TYR A 61 -10.15 -9.84 -25.93
C TYR A 61 -11.00 -9.51 -24.69
N SER A 62 -11.87 -10.43 -24.28
CA SER A 62 -12.70 -10.31 -23.07
C SER A 62 -11.85 -10.18 -21.80
N CYS A 63 -10.78 -10.96 -21.67
CA CYS A 63 -9.89 -10.91 -20.51
C CYS A 63 -9.08 -9.60 -20.46
N VAL A 64 -8.56 -9.14 -21.61
CA VAL A 64 -7.88 -7.84 -21.72
C VAL A 64 -8.80 -6.71 -21.28
N ASN A 65 -10.03 -6.68 -21.78
CA ASN A 65 -11.01 -5.66 -21.42
C ASN A 65 -11.51 -5.81 -19.99
N GLY A 66 -11.65 -7.03 -19.48
CA GLY A 66 -12.01 -7.31 -18.09
C GLY A 66 -11.04 -6.66 -17.11
N ILE A 67 -9.73 -6.76 -17.37
CA ILE A 67 -8.70 -6.10 -16.55
C ILE A 67 -8.85 -4.57 -16.64
N LYS A 68 -9.00 -4.00 -17.84
CA LYS A 68 -9.18 -2.55 -18.04
C LYS A 68 -10.41 -2.03 -17.29
N THR A 69 -11.56 -2.67 -17.47
CA THR A 69 -12.82 -2.31 -16.81
C THR A 69 -12.73 -2.43 -15.30
N SER A 70 -12.05 -3.46 -14.80
CA SER A 70 -11.79 -3.62 -13.37
C SER A 70 -10.97 -2.47 -12.79
N LEU A 71 -9.88 -2.05 -13.46
CA LEU A 71 -9.05 -0.93 -13.02
C LEU A 71 -9.78 0.42 -13.12
N ASN A 72 -10.54 0.64 -14.21
CA ASN A 72 -11.39 1.83 -14.36
C ASN A 72 -12.44 1.92 -13.26
N THR A 73 -13.12 0.81 -12.96
CA THR A 73 -14.14 0.73 -11.91
C THR A 73 -13.55 0.94 -10.52
N ALA A 74 -12.34 0.41 -10.28
CA ALA A 74 -11.63 0.62 -9.02
C ALA A 74 -11.29 2.10 -8.80
N ASN A 75 -10.88 2.81 -9.85
CA ASN A 75 -10.64 4.26 -9.80
C ASN A 75 -11.94 5.04 -9.57
N SER A 76 -12.96 4.82 -10.42
CA SER A 76 -14.20 5.61 -10.40
C SER A 76 -14.98 5.43 -9.10
N LYS A 77 -15.04 4.19 -8.58
CA LYS A 77 -15.72 3.85 -7.33
C LYS A 77 -14.80 3.90 -6.10
N LYS A 78 -13.54 4.32 -6.25
CA LYS A 78 -12.54 4.43 -5.16
C LYS A 78 -12.42 3.14 -4.33
N LEU A 79 -12.43 1.98 -4.99
CA LEU A 79 -12.49 0.67 -4.34
C LEU A 79 -11.23 0.30 -3.56
N VAL A 80 -10.10 0.97 -3.83
CA VAL A 80 -8.82 0.72 -3.16
C VAL A 80 -8.23 2.05 -2.63
N PRO A 81 -8.68 2.52 -1.45
CA PRO A 81 -8.28 3.82 -0.91
C PRO A 81 -6.76 4.00 -0.81
N GLY A 82 -6.27 5.15 -1.30
CA GLY A 82 -4.84 5.49 -1.31
C GLY A 82 -4.09 5.04 -2.58
N TYR A 83 -4.77 4.33 -3.49
CA TYR A 83 -4.22 3.93 -4.78
C TYR A 83 -5.09 4.42 -5.93
N THR A 84 -4.44 4.70 -7.05
CA THR A 84 -5.06 4.84 -8.36
C THR A 84 -4.30 4.00 -9.36
N PHE A 85 -4.95 3.69 -10.48
CA PHE A 85 -4.39 2.84 -11.52
C PHE A 85 -4.37 3.58 -12.85
N THR A 86 -3.25 3.49 -13.54
CA THR A 86 -3.14 3.88 -14.96
C THR A 86 -2.63 2.67 -15.72
N TYR A 87 -3.05 2.50 -16.97
CA TYR A 87 -2.61 1.36 -17.75
C TYR A 87 -2.32 1.71 -19.20
N GLY A 88 -1.43 0.94 -19.81
CA GLY A 88 -1.24 0.85 -21.25
C GLY A 88 -1.39 -0.59 -21.71
N THR A 89 -1.44 -0.78 -23.02
CA THR A 89 -1.46 -2.11 -23.64
C THR A 89 -0.28 -2.29 -24.58
N SER A 90 0.21 -3.51 -24.71
CA SER A 90 1.19 -3.83 -25.76
C SER A 90 1.02 -5.24 -26.29
N THR A 91 1.26 -5.40 -27.59
CA THR A 91 1.34 -6.69 -28.27
C THR A 91 2.73 -7.31 -28.20
N VAL A 92 3.73 -6.58 -27.68
CA VAL A 92 5.12 -7.01 -27.54
C VAL A 92 5.61 -6.78 -26.11
N ILE A 93 6.19 -7.80 -25.48
CA ILE A 93 6.73 -7.72 -24.12
C ILE A 93 8.26 -7.86 -24.17
N ASN A 94 8.97 -6.76 -23.93
CA ASN A 94 10.42 -6.73 -23.80
C ASN A 94 10.83 -5.63 -22.79
N SER A 95 12.13 -5.44 -22.57
CA SER A 95 12.61 -4.45 -21.59
C SER A 95 12.20 -3.02 -21.91
N ALA A 96 12.05 -2.66 -23.19
CA ALA A 96 11.62 -1.33 -23.60
C ALA A 96 10.13 -1.12 -23.31
N THR A 97 9.26 -2.07 -23.67
CA THR A 97 7.81 -1.94 -23.43
C THR A 97 7.46 -2.04 -21.94
N LEU A 98 8.23 -2.79 -21.15
CA LEU A 98 8.07 -2.86 -19.69
C LEU A 98 8.58 -1.61 -18.96
N SER A 99 9.39 -0.77 -19.62
CA SER A 99 9.96 0.42 -19.00
C SER A 99 8.85 1.40 -18.57
N GLY A 100 9.01 1.98 -17.37
CA GLY A 100 8.05 2.94 -16.82
C GLY A 100 6.79 2.33 -16.20
N TYR A 101 6.59 1.02 -16.30
CA TYR A 101 5.48 0.31 -15.64
C TYR A 101 5.89 -0.29 -14.30
N ASP A 102 4.89 -0.59 -13.47
CA ASP A 102 5.04 -1.18 -12.14
C ASP A 102 4.61 -2.64 -12.10
N VAL A 103 3.61 -3.01 -12.91
CA VAL A 103 3.06 -4.35 -13.00
C VAL A 103 2.88 -4.72 -14.47
N LEU A 104 3.28 -5.93 -14.84
CA LEU A 104 2.85 -6.58 -16.08
C LEU A 104 1.63 -7.45 -15.76
N ALA A 105 0.53 -7.23 -16.47
CA ALA A 105 -0.66 -8.08 -16.43
C ALA A 105 -0.73 -8.94 -17.70
N MET A 106 -0.62 -10.26 -17.52
CA MET A 106 -0.82 -11.28 -18.55
C MET A 106 -2.23 -11.87 -18.40
N PRO A 107 -3.17 -11.57 -19.31
CA PRO A 107 -4.56 -11.98 -19.20
C PRO A 107 -4.74 -13.46 -19.53
N GLY A 108 -5.97 -13.94 -19.32
CA GLY A 108 -6.43 -15.19 -19.92
C GLY A 108 -6.35 -15.17 -21.46
N GLY A 109 -6.41 -16.37 -22.04
CA GLY A 109 -6.11 -16.57 -23.45
C GLY A 109 -6.10 -18.05 -23.80
N THR A 110 -5.60 -18.38 -24.99
CA THR A 110 -5.63 -19.75 -25.52
C THR A 110 -4.83 -20.73 -24.66
N SER A 111 -3.60 -20.40 -24.27
CA SER A 111 -2.82 -21.22 -23.33
C SER A 111 -1.60 -20.47 -22.79
N GLY A 112 -1.12 -20.86 -21.61
CA GLY A 112 0.16 -20.38 -21.08
C GLY A 112 1.34 -20.83 -21.92
N TYR A 113 1.28 -22.05 -22.48
CA TYR A 113 2.29 -22.58 -23.40
C TYR A 113 2.50 -21.66 -24.61
N ASN A 114 1.43 -21.15 -25.22
CA ASN A 114 1.55 -20.28 -26.40
C ASN A 114 2.15 -18.91 -26.05
N TYR A 115 1.87 -18.37 -24.86
CA TYR A 115 2.58 -17.16 -24.38
C TYR A 115 4.09 -17.42 -24.24
N MET A 116 4.46 -18.58 -23.71
CA MET A 116 5.87 -18.92 -23.48
C MET A 116 6.67 -19.10 -24.78
N HIS A 117 6.01 -19.51 -25.86
CA HIS A 117 6.63 -19.77 -27.18
C HIS A 117 6.40 -18.63 -28.18
N SER A 118 5.79 -17.53 -27.75
CA SER A 118 5.59 -16.35 -28.60
C SER A 118 6.91 -15.57 -28.77
N SER A 119 7.31 -15.33 -30.01
CA SER A 119 8.46 -14.45 -30.33
C SER A 119 8.23 -13.00 -29.90
N ALA A 120 6.97 -12.58 -29.69
CA ALA A 120 6.63 -11.25 -29.20
C ALA A 120 6.83 -11.10 -27.68
N ILE A 121 7.10 -12.18 -26.94
CA ILE A 121 7.23 -12.15 -25.48
C ILE A 121 8.63 -12.61 -25.05
N SER A 122 9.39 -11.69 -24.46
CA SER A 122 10.70 -11.99 -23.88
C SER A 122 10.57 -12.46 -22.43
N ALA A 123 10.68 -13.78 -22.21
CA ALA A 123 10.70 -14.37 -20.87
C ALA A 123 11.82 -13.77 -19.99
N THR A 124 13.01 -13.53 -20.57
CA THR A 124 14.14 -12.91 -19.87
C THR A 124 13.80 -11.49 -19.40
N ALA A 125 13.14 -10.68 -20.23
CA ALA A 125 12.73 -9.34 -19.84
C ALA A 125 11.72 -9.36 -18.69
N ILE A 126 10.73 -10.26 -18.74
CA ILE A 126 9.74 -10.42 -17.67
C ILE A 126 10.42 -10.82 -16.35
N LYS A 127 11.30 -11.84 -16.39
CA LYS A 127 12.02 -12.31 -15.19
C LYS A 127 12.88 -11.19 -14.59
N ASN A 128 13.59 -10.42 -15.41
CA ASN A 128 14.39 -9.28 -14.94
C ASN A 128 13.51 -8.17 -14.36
N PHE A 129 12.39 -7.86 -15.01
CA PHE A 129 11.41 -6.87 -14.53
C PHE A 129 10.93 -7.22 -13.11
N VAL A 130 10.42 -8.44 -12.92
CA VAL A 130 9.94 -8.89 -11.60
C VAL A 130 11.10 -8.96 -10.60
N LYS A 131 12.24 -9.57 -10.96
CA LYS A 131 13.41 -9.69 -10.08
C LYS A 131 13.88 -8.34 -9.53
N SER A 132 13.74 -7.27 -10.31
CA SER A 132 14.14 -5.91 -9.92
C SER A 132 13.25 -5.26 -8.85
N GLY A 133 12.06 -5.80 -8.58
CA GLY A 133 11.11 -5.25 -7.60
C GLY A 133 9.72 -4.95 -8.16
N LYS A 134 9.47 -5.25 -9.43
CA LYS A 134 8.21 -4.99 -10.12
C LYS A 134 7.23 -6.17 -9.97
N GLY A 135 5.99 -5.96 -10.38
CA GLY A 135 4.91 -6.91 -10.23
C GLY A 135 4.59 -7.71 -11.48
N TYR A 136 4.07 -8.92 -11.28
CA TYR A 136 3.42 -9.72 -12.31
C TYR A 136 2.02 -10.12 -11.83
N LEU A 137 1.02 -9.95 -12.70
CA LEU A 137 -0.32 -10.49 -12.54
C LEU A 137 -0.60 -11.44 -13.70
N GLY A 138 -0.73 -12.74 -13.43
CA GLY A 138 -1.15 -13.73 -14.41
C GLY A 138 -2.54 -14.24 -14.11
N ILE A 139 -3.42 -14.26 -15.10
CA ILE A 139 -4.77 -14.84 -14.98
C ILE A 139 -4.94 -15.94 -16.03
N CYS A 140 -5.47 -17.10 -15.63
CA CYS A 140 -5.68 -18.28 -16.48
C CYS A 140 -4.42 -18.64 -17.31
N ALA A 141 -4.41 -18.43 -18.63
CA ALA A 141 -3.23 -18.62 -19.48
C ALA A 141 -1.97 -17.89 -18.94
N GLY A 142 -2.14 -16.63 -18.50
CA GLY A 142 -1.05 -15.89 -17.85
C GLY A 142 -0.63 -16.47 -16.51
N ALA A 143 -1.56 -17.10 -15.77
CA ALA A 143 -1.24 -17.81 -14.54
C ALA A 143 -0.40 -19.06 -14.83
N TYR A 144 -0.82 -19.90 -15.78
CA TYR A 144 -0.06 -21.07 -16.24
C TYR A 144 1.38 -20.71 -16.63
N ALA A 145 1.56 -19.69 -17.49
CA ALA A 145 2.87 -19.22 -17.93
C ALA A 145 3.75 -18.73 -16.76
N GLY A 146 3.15 -18.18 -15.70
CA GLY A 146 3.86 -17.67 -14.53
C GLY A 146 4.30 -18.74 -13.51
N THR A 147 3.68 -19.92 -13.52
CA THR A 147 3.99 -21.00 -12.56
C THR A 147 5.44 -21.50 -12.68
N TYR A 148 5.91 -22.24 -11.67
CA TYR A 148 7.12 -23.05 -11.81
C TYR A 148 6.91 -24.21 -12.79
N ARG A 149 5.83 -24.96 -12.62
CA ARG A 149 5.50 -26.13 -13.42
C ARG A 149 3.99 -26.37 -13.47
N VAL A 150 3.51 -26.74 -14.64
CA VAL A 150 2.20 -27.36 -14.86
C VAL A 150 2.44 -28.86 -14.95
N TYR A 151 1.95 -29.64 -14.00
CA TYR A 151 2.17 -31.08 -13.94
C TYR A 151 1.73 -31.75 -15.24
N GLU A 152 2.51 -32.72 -15.72
CA GLU A 152 2.24 -33.50 -16.94
C GLU A 152 2.29 -32.71 -18.26
N TYR A 153 2.40 -31.38 -18.24
CA TYR A 153 2.42 -30.55 -19.45
C TYR A 153 3.77 -29.87 -19.69
N TYR A 154 4.16 -28.88 -18.87
CA TYR A 154 5.36 -28.07 -19.13
C TYR A 154 5.87 -27.31 -17.89
N TYR A 155 7.11 -26.85 -17.95
CA TYR A 155 7.62 -25.84 -17.03
C TYR A 155 7.15 -24.46 -17.45
N GLY A 156 6.72 -23.63 -16.49
CA GLY A 156 6.40 -22.23 -16.74
C GLY A 156 7.66 -21.37 -16.82
N TRP A 157 7.50 -20.04 -16.93
CA TRP A 157 8.64 -19.11 -16.82
C TRP A 157 9.34 -19.18 -15.46
N GLY A 158 8.71 -19.78 -14.44
CA GLY A 158 9.24 -19.89 -13.10
C GLY A 158 9.26 -18.55 -12.35
N LEU A 159 8.27 -17.69 -12.63
CA LEU A 159 8.08 -16.43 -11.92
C LEU A 159 7.53 -16.67 -10.51
N ALA A 160 6.71 -17.70 -10.33
CA ALA A 160 6.30 -18.18 -9.02
C ALA A 160 7.02 -19.51 -8.69
N PRO A 161 8.28 -19.46 -8.20
CA PRO A 161 9.12 -20.66 -8.01
C PRO A 161 8.55 -21.66 -6.99
N HIS A 162 7.64 -21.25 -6.13
CA HIS A 162 7.03 -22.11 -5.10
C HIS A 162 5.60 -22.55 -5.45
N VAL A 163 5.16 -22.30 -6.70
CA VAL A 163 3.82 -22.59 -7.19
C VAL A 163 3.87 -23.58 -8.35
N ARG A 164 3.19 -24.72 -8.18
CA ARG A 164 2.96 -25.72 -9.24
C ARG A 164 1.46 -25.80 -9.52
N ALA A 165 1.07 -26.15 -10.74
CA ALA A 165 -0.34 -26.22 -11.13
C ALA A 165 -0.71 -27.57 -11.72
N THR A 166 -1.99 -27.92 -11.57
CA THR A 166 -2.69 -28.91 -12.40
C THR A 166 -3.56 -28.19 -13.42
N HIS A 167 -4.10 -28.95 -14.38
CA HIS A 167 -4.99 -28.45 -15.43
C HIS A 167 -6.38 -29.08 -15.28
N PRO A 168 -7.26 -28.55 -14.40
CA PRO A 168 -8.62 -29.05 -14.28
C PRO A 168 -9.44 -28.69 -15.53
N ASN A 169 -10.27 -29.63 -15.99
CA ASN A 169 -11.22 -29.40 -17.07
C ASN A 169 -12.54 -28.90 -16.49
N HIS A 170 -12.85 -27.61 -16.67
CA HIS A 170 -14.10 -26.99 -16.27
C HIS A 170 -14.26 -25.61 -16.92
N GLU A 171 -15.41 -25.40 -17.54
CA GLU A 171 -15.87 -24.11 -18.06
C GLU A 171 -17.20 -23.72 -17.42
N GLY A 172 -17.24 -22.53 -16.83
CA GLY A 172 -18.41 -22.02 -16.13
C GLY A 172 -18.06 -21.31 -14.84
N ASP A 173 -19.08 -20.95 -14.08
CA ASP A 173 -18.91 -20.33 -12.78
C ASP A 173 -18.58 -21.36 -11.70
N LEU A 174 -17.66 -21.00 -10.82
CA LEU A 174 -17.36 -21.76 -9.62
C LEU A 174 -17.19 -20.86 -8.40
N THR A 175 -17.22 -21.49 -7.24
CA THR A 175 -17.08 -20.84 -5.95
C THR A 175 -15.64 -20.91 -5.47
N VAL A 176 -15.08 -19.75 -5.14
CA VAL A 176 -13.79 -19.65 -4.44
C VAL A 176 -13.96 -19.09 -3.04
N LYS A 177 -13.21 -19.65 -2.09
CA LYS A 177 -13.18 -19.21 -0.69
C LYS A 177 -11.97 -18.33 -0.47
N ILE A 178 -12.19 -17.12 0.02
CA ILE A 178 -11.11 -16.21 0.40
C ILE A 178 -10.50 -16.68 1.72
N THR A 179 -9.18 -16.86 1.75
CA THR A 179 -8.45 -17.24 2.97
C THR A 179 -8.26 -16.02 3.89
N SER A 180 -7.83 -16.23 5.13
CA SER A 180 -7.47 -15.12 6.03
C SER A 180 -6.35 -14.24 5.46
N LYS A 181 -5.41 -14.81 4.69
CA LYS A 181 -4.38 -14.03 3.99
C LYS A 181 -4.98 -13.28 2.80
N GLY A 182 -5.88 -13.92 2.07
CA GLY A 182 -6.67 -13.27 1.01
C GLY A 182 -7.48 -12.09 1.53
N GLN A 183 -8.11 -12.19 2.70
CA GLN A 183 -8.83 -11.07 3.31
C GLN A 183 -7.91 -9.87 3.55
N GLN A 184 -6.69 -10.10 4.06
CA GLN A 184 -5.71 -9.05 4.30
C GLN A 184 -5.23 -8.38 3.00
N VAL A 185 -5.15 -9.15 1.91
CA VAL A 185 -4.54 -8.71 0.65
C VAL A 185 -5.58 -8.20 -0.35
N LEU A 186 -6.63 -8.97 -0.59
CA LEU A 186 -7.69 -8.73 -1.57
C LEU A 186 -8.84 -7.85 -1.03
N ASN A 187 -8.87 -7.62 0.29
CA ASN A 187 -9.92 -6.86 0.98
C ASN A 187 -11.34 -7.40 0.69
N THR A 188 -11.47 -8.72 0.65
CA THR A 188 -12.70 -9.47 0.41
C THR A 188 -12.78 -10.64 1.40
N THR A 189 -13.98 -11.06 1.77
CA THR A 189 -14.21 -12.12 2.77
C THR A 189 -15.21 -13.14 2.26
N GLY A 190 -15.21 -14.32 2.87
CA GLY A 190 -16.19 -15.36 2.57
C GLY A 190 -15.93 -16.04 1.23
N THR A 191 -17.00 -16.49 0.59
CA THR A 191 -16.99 -17.11 -0.74
C THR A 191 -17.42 -16.12 -1.79
N VAL A 192 -16.83 -16.21 -2.98
CA VAL A 192 -17.24 -15.43 -4.16
C VAL A 192 -17.31 -16.35 -5.37
N THR A 193 -18.22 -16.04 -6.28
CA THR A 193 -18.33 -16.72 -7.57
C THR A 193 -17.37 -16.07 -8.56
N MET A 194 -16.68 -16.88 -9.36
CA MET A 194 -15.82 -16.42 -10.45
C MET A 194 -15.99 -17.35 -11.66
N ALA A 195 -15.97 -16.78 -12.85
CA ALA A 195 -15.85 -17.56 -14.07
C ALA A 195 -14.52 -18.35 -14.09
N HIS A 196 -14.56 -19.55 -14.63
CA HIS A 196 -13.41 -20.43 -14.75
C HIS A 196 -13.44 -21.11 -16.10
N TYR A 197 -12.33 -21.03 -16.85
CA TYR A 197 -12.19 -21.64 -18.17
C TYR A 197 -10.88 -22.42 -18.23
N ASN A 198 -10.89 -23.63 -17.67
CA ASN A 198 -9.73 -24.52 -17.58
C ASN A 198 -8.50 -23.88 -16.91
N GLY A 199 -8.73 -22.94 -15.98
CA GLY A 199 -7.68 -22.22 -15.26
C GLY A 199 -6.90 -23.11 -14.27
N PRO A 200 -5.65 -22.76 -13.91
CA PRO A 200 -4.84 -23.61 -13.06
C PRO A 200 -5.41 -23.76 -11.64
N ALA A 201 -5.45 -25.00 -11.15
CA ALA A 201 -5.50 -25.25 -9.72
C ALA A 201 -4.08 -25.42 -9.16
N MET A 202 -3.75 -24.67 -8.11
CA MET A 202 -2.36 -24.44 -7.73
C MET A 202 -1.99 -25.03 -6.36
N TYR A 203 -0.89 -25.78 -6.33
CA TYR A 203 -0.14 -26.09 -5.13
C TYR A 203 0.83 -24.95 -4.84
N ALA A 204 0.71 -24.32 -3.68
CA ALA A 204 1.62 -23.29 -3.21
C ALA A 204 2.29 -23.72 -1.91
N SER A 205 3.60 -23.54 -1.83
CA SER A 205 4.40 -23.82 -0.63
C SER A 205 5.10 -22.57 -0.14
N SER A 206 5.36 -22.46 1.16
CA SER A 206 6.07 -21.31 1.74
C SER A 206 7.37 -21.04 0.97
N PRO A 207 7.70 -19.78 0.65
CA PRO A 207 7.08 -18.53 1.08
C PRO A 207 5.85 -18.06 0.29
N ALA A 208 5.34 -18.83 -0.69
CA ALA A 208 4.12 -18.45 -1.39
C ALA A 208 2.90 -18.39 -0.44
N LEU A 209 1.98 -17.50 -0.77
CA LEU A 209 0.79 -17.18 0.00
C LEU A 209 -0.45 -17.59 -0.78
N ILE A 210 -1.38 -18.27 -0.11
CA ILE A 210 -2.68 -18.64 -0.68
C ILE A 210 -3.69 -17.55 -0.35
N PHE A 211 -4.21 -16.85 -1.37
CA PHE A 211 -5.22 -15.81 -1.19
C PHE A 211 -6.64 -16.36 -1.30
N ALA A 212 -6.86 -17.35 -2.16
CA ALA A 212 -8.14 -18.03 -2.28
C ALA A 212 -7.94 -19.51 -2.62
N THR A 213 -8.87 -20.36 -2.20
CA THR A 213 -8.95 -21.78 -2.57
C THR A 213 -10.23 -22.04 -3.33
N TYR A 214 -10.22 -23.05 -4.21
CA TYR A 214 -11.47 -23.59 -4.75
C TYR A 214 -12.30 -24.17 -3.60
N ALA A 215 -13.59 -23.85 -3.57
CA ALA A 215 -14.47 -24.14 -2.43
C ALA A 215 -15.54 -25.19 -2.72
N ASP A 216 -15.87 -25.39 -3.99
CA ASP A 216 -16.77 -26.44 -4.45
C ASP A 216 -16.00 -27.68 -4.92
N ASN A 217 -16.76 -28.73 -5.24
CA ASN A 217 -16.26 -29.99 -5.78
C ASN A 217 -16.41 -30.05 -7.31
N ILE A 218 -16.62 -28.91 -7.98
CA ILE A 218 -16.83 -28.87 -9.45
C ILE A 218 -15.55 -29.30 -10.17
N ILE A 219 -14.41 -28.86 -9.66
CA ILE A 219 -13.11 -29.39 -10.06
C ILE A 219 -12.53 -30.24 -8.94
N ASN A 220 -11.82 -31.32 -9.29
CA ASN A 220 -11.06 -32.13 -8.32
C ASN A 220 -9.80 -31.36 -7.88
N SER A 221 -10.02 -30.26 -7.15
CA SER A 221 -8.97 -29.37 -6.70
C SER A 221 -8.27 -29.89 -5.44
N LYS A 222 -8.90 -30.80 -4.68
CA LYS A 222 -8.40 -31.26 -3.36
C LYS A 222 -8.01 -30.08 -2.44
N GLY A 223 -8.73 -28.96 -2.50
CA GLY A 223 -8.45 -27.76 -1.71
C GLY A 223 -7.26 -26.91 -2.21
N MET A 224 -6.80 -27.13 -3.44
CA MET A 224 -5.78 -26.33 -4.10
C MET A 224 -6.16 -24.85 -4.16
N ALA A 225 -5.13 -24.01 -4.27
CA ALA A 225 -5.28 -22.57 -4.38
C ALA A 225 -5.87 -22.16 -5.73
N ALA A 226 -6.85 -21.27 -5.69
CA ALA A 226 -7.41 -20.57 -6.84
C ALA A 226 -6.65 -19.28 -7.12
N ILE A 227 -6.19 -18.58 -6.08
CA ILE A 227 -5.38 -17.35 -6.22
C ILE A 227 -4.21 -17.42 -5.26
N VAL A 228 -3.00 -17.19 -5.76
CA VAL A 228 -1.76 -17.22 -5.00
C VAL A 228 -0.92 -15.97 -5.22
N GLY A 229 -0.13 -15.62 -4.21
CA GLY A 229 0.97 -14.68 -4.32
C GLY A 229 2.30 -15.38 -4.07
N ASP A 230 3.34 -15.05 -4.83
CA ASP A 230 4.70 -15.55 -4.65
C ASP A 230 5.73 -14.43 -4.90
N TYR A 231 7.01 -14.74 -4.72
CA TYR A 231 8.12 -13.82 -4.77
C TYR A 231 9.16 -14.27 -5.79
N TYR A 232 9.69 -13.31 -6.57
CA TYR A 232 10.79 -13.54 -7.48
C TYR A 232 11.79 -12.39 -7.38
N GLY A 233 12.97 -12.68 -6.83
CA GLY A 233 13.92 -11.63 -6.46
C GLY A 233 13.29 -10.64 -5.47
N LYS A 234 13.26 -9.36 -5.84
CA LYS A 234 12.62 -8.29 -5.02
C LYS A 234 11.14 -8.07 -5.37
N GLY A 235 10.65 -8.69 -6.45
CA GLY A 235 9.30 -8.50 -6.97
C GLY A 235 8.29 -9.48 -6.42
N ARG A 236 7.05 -9.29 -6.86
CA ARG A 236 5.89 -10.05 -6.42
C ARG A 236 5.07 -10.53 -7.61
N VAL A 237 4.54 -11.74 -7.50
CA VAL A 237 3.83 -12.43 -8.57
C VAL A 237 2.48 -12.86 -8.02
N VAL A 238 1.39 -12.49 -8.69
CA VAL A 238 0.04 -12.97 -8.37
C VAL A 238 -0.44 -13.82 -9.53
N LEU A 239 -0.88 -15.04 -9.23
CA LEU A 239 -1.45 -15.96 -10.21
C LEU A 239 -2.89 -16.29 -9.80
N SER A 240 -3.80 -16.20 -10.76
CA SER A 240 -5.23 -16.54 -10.60
C SER A 240 -5.62 -17.62 -11.59
N GLY A 241 -6.12 -18.73 -11.07
CA GLY A 241 -6.78 -19.77 -11.83
C GLY A 241 -8.05 -19.26 -12.51
N PRO A 242 -9.08 -18.88 -11.73
CA PRO A 242 -10.32 -18.31 -12.24
C PRO A 242 -10.15 -16.86 -12.69
N HIS A 243 -11.20 -16.31 -13.28
CA HIS A 243 -11.25 -15.00 -13.92
C HIS A 243 -12.04 -13.96 -13.09
N PRO A 244 -11.43 -13.32 -12.09
CA PRO A 244 -12.07 -12.22 -11.35
C PRO A 244 -12.32 -10.97 -12.24
N GLU A 245 -11.74 -10.92 -13.43
CA GLU A 245 -11.89 -9.86 -14.42
C GLU A 245 -13.08 -10.05 -15.38
N LEU A 246 -13.65 -11.26 -15.45
CA LEU A 246 -14.82 -11.58 -16.27
C LEU A 246 -16.10 -11.60 -15.41
N ASP A 247 -17.27 -11.68 -16.04
CA ASP A 247 -18.54 -11.78 -15.35
C ASP A 247 -18.68 -13.11 -14.58
N PRO A 248 -19.14 -13.13 -13.31
CA PRO A 248 -19.41 -11.99 -12.43
C PRO A 248 -18.14 -11.23 -12.05
N GLN A 249 -18.06 -9.95 -12.47
CA GLN A 249 -16.81 -9.19 -12.36
C GLN A 249 -16.53 -8.74 -10.93
N LEU A 250 -15.28 -8.89 -10.49
CA LEU A 250 -14.80 -8.52 -9.16
C LEU A 250 -13.70 -7.43 -9.22
N PRO A 251 -14.01 -6.18 -9.60
CA PRO A 251 -13.02 -5.11 -9.77
C PRO A 251 -12.14 -4.86 -8.54
N LYS A 252 -12.72 -4.97 -7.33
CA LYS A 252 -11.99 -4.81 -6.07
C LYS A 252 -10.93 -5.90 -5.89
N VAL A 253 -11.21 -7.13 -6.30
CA VAL A 253 -10.25 -8.24 -6.20
C VAL A 253 -9.10 -8.02 -7.18
N VAL A 254 -9.40 -7.77 -8.46
CA VAL A 254 -8.38 -7.49 -9.50
C VAL A 254 -7.49 -6.32 -9.09
N ALA A 255 -8.07 -5.21 -8.63
CA ALA A 255 -7.31 -4.03 -8.23
C ALA A 255 -6.39 -4.29 -7.03
N ASN A 256 -6.85 -5.04 -6.01
CA ASN A 256 -6.01 -5.38 -4.87
C ASN A 256 -4.92 -6.41 -5.21
N MET A 257 -5.14 -7.32 -6.17
CA MET A 257 -4.09 -8.16 -6.74
C MET A 257 -2.98 -7.31 -7.37
N VAL A 258 -3.36 -6.29 -8.16
CA VAL A 258 -2.42 -5.33 -8.75
C VAL A 258 -1.67 -4.55 -7.67
N VAL A 259 -2.34 -4.05 -6.62
CA VAL A 259 -1.68 -3.36 -5.50
C VAL A 259 -0.64 -4.24 -4.83
N TRP A 260 -0.99 -5.50 -4.54
CA TRP A 260 -0.05 -6.42 -3.90
C TRP A 260 1.14 -6.73 -4.79
N ALA A 261 0.89 -7.02 -6.09
CA ALA A 261 1.93 -7.32 -7.08
C ALA A 261 2.88 -6.13 -7.30
N ALA A 262 2.36 -4.90 -7.33
CA ALA A 262 3.16 -3.69 -7.52
C ALA A 262 4.22 -3.49 -6.44
N ASN A 263 4.06 -4.12 -5.26
CA ASN A 263 4.93 -3.97 -4.10
C ASN A 263 5.14 -2.48 -3.70
N LYS A 264 4.19 -1.63 -4.08
CA LYS A 264 4.14 -0.22 -3.70
C LYS A 264 3.19 -0.10 -2.54
N THR A 265 3.68 -0.25 -1.31
CA THR A 265 2.84 -0.05 -0.14
C THR A 265 2.83 1.42 0.27
N LYS A 266 1.63 1.98 0.45
CA LYS A 266 1.44 3.17 1.28
C LYS A 266 1.97 2.86 2.68
N PRO A 267 2.72 3.75 3.34
CA PRO A 267 2.96 3.60 4.77
C PRO A 267 1.60 3.55 5.47
N ASP A 268 1.31 2.49 6.23
CA ASP A 268 0.06 2.35 6.98
C ASP A 268 -0.18 3.65 7.78
N PRO A 269 -1.35 4.32 7.65
CA PRO A 269 -1.65 5.51 8.43
C PRO A 269 -1.44 5.34 9.93
N LYS A 270 -1.63 4.14 10.51
CA LYS A 270 -1.28 3.85 11.90
C LYS A 270 0.22 3.95 12.13
N ASN A 271 1.02 3.48 11.19
CA ASN A 271 2.48 3.57 11.20
C ASN A 271 3.01 4.94 10.76
N MET A 272 2.15 5.91 10.47
CA MET A 272 2.54 7.30 10.23
C MET A 272 2.24 8.12 11.48
N VAL A 273 3.20 8.92 11.92
CA VAL A 273 3.05 9.78 13.10
C VAL A 273 3.38 11.22 12.78
N SER A 274 2.61 12.16 13.32
CA SER A 274 2.87 13.59 13.16
C SER A 274 3.88 14.10 14.19
N ASN A 275 4.48 15.27 13.92
CA ASN A 275 5.35 15.96 14.88
C ASN A 275 4.63 16.20 16.23
N ALA A 276 3.32 16.47 16.20
CA ALA A 276 2.52 16.66 17.40
C ALA A 276 2.36 15.38 18.22
N GLN A 277 2.09 14.24 17.58
CA GLN A 277 2.02 12.94 18.26
C GLN A 277 3.38 12.55 18.86
N ILE A 278 4.48 12.80 18.14
CA ILE A 278 5.85 12.61 18.66
C ILE A 278 6.09 13.51 19.88
N ALA A 279 5.66 14.77 19.84
CA ALA A 279 5.83 15.72 20.94
C ALA A 279 5.04 15.34 22.20
N VAL A 280 3.84 14.76 22.05
CA VAL A 280 3.07 14.19 23.17
C VAL A 280 3.81 13.01 23.79
N ALA A 281 4.28 12.05 22.98
CA ALA A 281 5.07 10.92 23.45
C ALA A 281 6.38 11.35 24.12
N ALA A 282 7.03 12.41 23.60
CA ALA A 282 8.24 12.99 24.16
C ALA A 282 8.02 13.54 25.57
N ALA A 283 6.87 14.18 25.81
CA ALA A 283 6.49 14.63 27.15
C ALA A 283 6.38 13.45 28.14
N THR A 284 5.73 12.35 27.73
CA THR A 284 5.60 11.13 28.54
C THR A 284 6.96 10.50 28.85
N VAL A 285 7.82 10.33 27.84
CA VAL A 285 9.16 9.74 28.03
C VAL A 285 10.06 10.63 28.87
N LYS A 286 10.01 11.95 28.69
CA LYS A 286 10.72 12.92 29.54
C LYS A 286 10.33 12.76 31.00
N ALA A 287 9.03 12.79 31.30
CA ALA A 287 8.52 12.68 32.67
C ALA A 287 8.89 11.33 33.31
N TYR A 288 8.76 10.24 32.54
CA TYR A 288 9.18 8.91 33.00
C TYR A 288 10.67 8.86 33.33
N TYR A 289 11.52 9.41 32.46
CA TYR A 289 12.97 9.43 32.70
C TYR A 289 13.34 10.28 33.91
N GLU A 290 12.69 11.43 34.09
CA GLU A 290 12.94 12.31 35.24
C GLU A 290 12.59 11.65 36.57
N LYS A 291 11.52 10.84 36.59
CA LYS A 291 11.10 10.07 37.76
C LYS A 291 11.99 8.85 38.02
N ASN A 292 12.25 8.03 36.99
CA ASN A 292 12.84 6.70 37.17
C ASN A 292 14.35 6.64 36.86
N LYS A 293 14.91 7.70 36.28
CA LYS A 293 16.31 7.80 35.80
C LYS A 293 16.72 6.75 34.76
N VAL A 294 15.75 6.00 34.24
CA VAL A 294 15.88 5.03 33.15
C VAL A 294 14.81 5.29 32.09
N LEU A 295 15.07 4.89 30.85
CA LEU A 295 14.06 4.97 29.79
C LEU A 295 12.99 3.88 29.97
N PRO A 296 11.73 4.14 29.58
CA PRO A 296 10.74 3.08 29.49
C PRO A 296 11.11 2.09 28.37
N ARG A 297 10.57 0.87 28.41
CA ARG A 297 10.78 -0.12 27.34
C ARG A 297 10.21 0.33 25.99
N SER A 298 9.08 1.03 26.02
CA SER A 298 8.37 1.52 24.85
C SER A 298 7.46 2.71 25.19
N VAL A 299 6.99 3.42 24.17
CA VAL A 299 5.94 4.44 24.26
C VAL A 299 4.87 4.18 23.20
N THR A 300 3.61 4.47 23.49
CA THR A 300 2.52 4.32 22.52
C THR A 300 2.36 5.58 21.68
N ILE A 301 2.38 5.45 20.34
CA ILE A 301 2.15 6.56 19.41
C ILE A 301 1.21 6.09 18.31
N ASN A 302 0.09 6.79 18.12
CA ASN A 302 -0.91 6.45 17.11
C ASN A 302 -1.38 4.98 17.18
N GLY A 303 -1.58 4.46 18.40
CA GLY A 303 -1.96 3.06 18.65
C GLY A 303 -0.81 2.03 18.57
N ASN A 304 0.39 2.43 18.13
CA ASN A 304 1.55 1.55 18.00
C ASN A 304 2.43 1.56 19.25
N LYS A 305 2.90 0.38 19.66
CA LYS A 305 3.94 0.24 20.69
C LYS A 305 5.32 0.47 20.07
N VAL A 306 5.93 1.62 20.35
CA VAL A 306 7.20 2.07 19.76
C VAL A 306 8.35 1.86 20.75
N SER A 307 9.37 1.08 20.37
CA SER A 307 10.58 0.91 21.18
C SER A 307 11.40 2.20 21.26
N MET A 308 12.27 2.35 22.27
CA MET A 308 13.09 3.55 22.40
C MET A 308 14.05 3.80 21.23
N SER A 309 14.47 2.74 20.53
CA SER A 309 15.34 2.89 19.34
C SER A 309 14.58 3.46 18.15
N GLN A 310 13.34 3.01 17.96
CA GLN A 310 12.43 3.60 16.98
C GLN A 310 12.05 5.03 17.39
N PHE A 311 11.82 5.26 18.69
CA PHE A 311 11.46 6.57 19.20
C PHE A 311 12.60 7.59 19.06
N ALA A 312 13.86 7.18 19.24
CA ALA A 312 15.03 8.02 18.97
C ALA A 312 15.03 8.57 17.52
N TYR A 313 14.74 7.70 16.55
CA TYR A 313 14.60 8.08 15.15
C TYR A 313 13.45 9.08 14.94
N LEU A 314 12.28 8.80 15.53
CA LEU A 314 11.10 9.67 15.42
C LEU A 314 11.36 11.05 16.05
N LEU A 315 12.02 11.11 17.21
CA LEU A 315 12.41 12.34 17.87
C LEU A 315 13.35 13.17 16.99
N ALA A 316 14.37 12.55 16.39
CA ALA A 316 15.31 13.23 15.49
C ALA A 316 14.62 13.76 14.23
N LYS A 317 13.75 12.94 13.59
CA LYS A 317 12.93 13.38 12.46
C LYS A 317 11.98 14.51 12.85
N GLY A 318 11.36 14.43 14.03
CA GLY A 318 10.51 15.48 14.58
C GLY A 318 11.26 16.80 14.70
N VAL A 319 12.47 16.79 15.28
CA VAL A 319 13.31 17.99 15.37
C VAL A 319 13.66 18.56 14.00
N VAL A 320 14.09 17.73 13.05
CA VAL A 320 14.45 18.20 11.70
C VAL A 320 13.22 18.77 10.98
N ASN A 321 12.08 18.09 11.02
CA ASN A 321 10.84 18.54 10.40
C ASN A 321 10.36 19.86 11.03
N THR A 322 10.34 19.96 12.36
CA THR A 322 9.98 21.20 13.05
C THR A 322 10.94 22.35 12.71
N ASN A 323 12.24 22.07 12.59
CA ASN A 323 13.22 23.10 12.24
C ASN A 323 12.98 23.66 10.82
N SER A 324 12.51 22.83 9.88
CA SER A 324 12.25 23.23 8.50
C SER A 324 10.80 23.66 8.24
N GLY A 325 9.94 23.71 9.26
CA GLY A 325 8.51 24.00 9.10
C GLY A 325 7.68 22.88 8.44
N SER A 326 8.24 21.67 8.30
CA SER A 326 7.57 20.55 7.63
C SER A 326 6.51 19.90 8.53
N VAL A 327 5.31 19.73 8.01
CA VAL A 327 4.19 18.97 8.63
C VAL A 327 4.10 17.53 8.11
N ALA A 328 5.08 17.09 7.32
CA ALA A 328 5.09 15.74 6.76
C ALA A 328 5.08 14.69 7.87
N SER A 329 4.17 13.73 7.74
CA SER A 329 4.09 12.59 8.65
C SER A 329 5.34 11.71 8.51
N ILE A 330 5.76 11.11 9.62
CA ILE A 330 6.95 10.27 9.69
C ILE A 330 6.52 8.82 9.85
N THR A 331 6.98 7.95 8.96
CA THR A 331 6.73 6.50 9.08
C THR A 331 7.58 5.89 10.19
N ILE A 332 6.93 5.14 11.09
CA ILE A 332 7.58 4.27 12.07
C ILE A 332 8.30 3.17 11.29
N ARG A 333 9.62 3.14 11.41
CA ARG A 333 10.48 2.10 10.81
C ARG A 333 10.99 1.13 11.87
N SER A 334 11.45 -0.03 11.44
CA SER A 334 12.23 -0.91 12.31
C SER A 334 13.60 -0.28 12.60
N VAL A 335 14.00 -0.28 13.87
CA VAL A 335 15.32 0.19 14.31
C VAL A 335 15.80 -0.77 15.40
N LYS A 336 16.89 -1.50 15.12
CA LYS A 336 17.50 -2.40 16.11
C LYS A 336 18.10 -1.61 17.27
N ALA A 337 18.19 -2.25 18.43
CA ALA A 337 18.77 -1.65 19.63
C ALA A 337 20.25 -1.25 19.43
N ALA A 338 20.69 -0.26 20.21
CA ALA A 338 22.10 0.04 20.34
C ALA A 338 22.81 -1.11 21.09
N PRO A 339 23.81 -1.78 20.49
CA PRO A 339 24.36 -3.02 21.04
C PRO A 339 25.21 -2.82 22.30
N LYS A 340 25.91 -1.69 22.43
CA LYS A 340 26.80 -1.40 23.57
C LYS A 340 26.74 0.10 23.94
N PRO A 341 25.61 0.60 24.47
CA PRO A 341 25.47 2.01 24.80
C PRO A 341 26.51 2.45 25.83
N SER A 342 27.21 3.54 25.56
CA SER A 342 28.23 4.12 26.44
C SER A 342 28.32 5.62 26.18
N GLY A 343 29.00 6.39 27.04
CA GLY A 343 29.19 7.82 26.81
C GLY A 343 29.56 8.57 28.08
N SER A 344 30.36 9.62 27.91
CA SER A 344 30.74 10.57 28.94
C SER A 344 30.72 11.98 28.34
N TYR A 345 30.17 12.94 29.08
CA TYR A 345 30.01 14.32 28.63
C TYR A 345 30.06 15.30 29.81
N ARG A 346 30.45 16.55 29.52
CA ARG A 346 30.50 17.66 30.48
C ARG A 346 29.12 18.33 30.60
N LYS A 347 28.77 18.83 31.79
CA LYS A 347 27.55 19.64 31.97
C LYS A 347 27.61 20.89 31.10
N GLY A 348 26.50 21.27 30.49
CA GLY A 348 26.43 22.46 29.65
C GLY A 348 25.21 22.51 28.75
N ASN A 349 25.21 23.47 27.83
CA ASN A 349 24.13 23.70 26.88
C ASN A 349 24.56 23.34 25.46
N ILE A 350 23.71 22.59 24.75
CA ILE A 350 23.87 22.32 23.32
C ILE A 350 22.97 23.26 22.54
N LYS A 351 23.56 24.16 21.75
CA LYS A 351 22.85 25.15 20.91
C LYS A 351 22.00 24.47 19.82
N LYS A 352 20.95 25.18 19.35
CA LYS A 352 20.02 24.73 18.30
C LYS A 352 20.69 24.19 17.05
N ALA A 353 21.63 24.94 16.48
CA ALA A 353 22.36 24.50 15.29
C ALA A 353 23.02 23.12 15.50
N ASN A 354 23.60 22.90 16.68
CA ASN A 354 24.29 21.66 17.02
C ASN A 354 23.31 20.49 17.17
N TYR A 355 22.27 20.61 18.00
CA TYR A 355 21.36 19.47 18.19
C TYR A 355 20.53 19.14 16.93
N VAL A 356 20.28 20.12 16.04
CA VAL A 356 19.64 19.88 14.74
C VAL A 356 20.61 19.14 13.80
N SER A 357 21.89 19.55 13.76
CA SER A 357 22.92 18.85 12.97
C SER A 357 23.10 17.41 13.46
N ILE A 358 23.20 17.21 14.78
CA ILE A 358 23.28 15.88 15.40
C ILE A 358 22.03 15.04 15.08
N ALA A 359 20.85 15.65 14.99
CA ALA A 359 19.61 14.93 14.66
C ALA A 359 19.65 14.41 13.21
N LYS A 360 20.17 15.20 12.27
CA LYS A 360 20.42 14.76 10.89
C LYS A 360 21.40 13.58 10.86
N GLY A 361 22.53 13.68 11.57
CA GLY A 361 23.50 12.59 11.68
C GLY A 361 22.92 11.30 12.28
N LEU A 362 22.03 11.40 13.28
CA LEU A 362 21.31 10.25 13.84
C LEU A 362 20.36 9.60 12.82
N ILE A 363 19.63 10.41 12.04
CA ILE A 363 18.75 9.92 10.97
C ILE A 363 19.57 9.14 9.93
N ASP A 364 20.70 9.70 9.50
CA ASP A 364 21.56 9.09 8.49
C ASP A 364 22.22 7.81 9.00
N PHE A 365 22.71 7.81 10.26
CA PHE A 365 23.26 6.63 10.90
C PHE A 365 22.24 5.49 10.96
N ILE A 366 21.01 5.77 11.41
CA ILE A 366 19.95 4.76 11.49
C ILE A 366 19.56 4.28 10.09
N GLY A 367 19.51 5.18 9.11
CA GLY A 367 19.24 4.84 7.71
C GLY A 367 20.27 3.87 7.14
N LYS A 368 21.56 4.10 7.40
CA LYS A 368 22.67 3.27 6.91
C LYS A 368 22.82 1.95 7.65
N ASN A 369 22.63 1.94 8.97
CA ASN A 369 22.98 0.80 9.82
C ASN A 369 21.78 -0.02 10.31
N GLY A 370 20.55 0.47 10.12
CA GLY A 370 19.32 -0.19 10.60
C GLY A 370 19.21 -0.32 12.13
N ARG A 371 20.07 0.38 12.89
CA ARG A 371 20.14 0.32 14.36
C ARG A 371 20.45 1.69 14.97
N ALA A 372 20.09 1.86 16.24
CA ALA A 372 20.49 3.04 16.99
C ALA A 372 22.02 3.05 17.29
N PRO A 373 22.67 4.22 17.32
CA PRO A 373 24.06 4.34 17.71
C PRO A 373 24.24 4.20 19.23
N ASN A 374 25.41 3.73 19.65
CA ASN A 374 25.76 3.56 21.07
C ASN A 374 25.84 4.91 21.81
N PHE A 375 26.28 5.95 21.09
CA PHE A 375 26.36 7.34 21.54
C PHE A 375 26.18 8.31 20.37
N LEU A 376 25.92 9.57 20.68
CA LEU A 376 26.03 10.69 19.75
C LEU A 376 27.20 11.57 20.16
N ILE A 377 28.00 12.00 19.18
CA ILE A 377 29.10 12.94 19.39
C ILE A 377 28.52 14.35 19.48
N THR A 378 28.88 15.08 20.52
CA THR A 378 28.43 16.45 20.75
C THR A 378 29.58 17.34 21.19
N PRO A 379 29.43 18.68 21.17
CA PRO A 379 30.42 19.60 21.73
C PRO A 379 30.73 19.38 23.22
N LEU A 380 29.84 18.68 23.95
CA LEU A 380 30.03 18.38 25.37
C LEU A 380 30.66 17.00 25.62
N GLY A 381 30.90 16.21 24.56
CA GLY A 381 31.35 14.81 24.65
C GLY A 381 30.34 13.82 24.07
N ASN A 382 30.53 12.55 24.38
CA ASN A 382 29.73 11.45 23.85
C ASN A 382 28.49 11.21 24.73
N ILE A 383 27.30 11.48 24.19
CA ILE A 383 26.04 11.29 24.89
C ILE A 383 25.54 9.87 24.62
N SER A 384 25.34 9.07 25.66
CA SER A 384 24.86 7.68 25.54
C SER A 384 23.42 7.59 25.02
N PHE A 385 23.03 6.39 24.53
CA PHE A 385 21.66 6.08 24.08
C PHE A 385 20.56 6.68 24.97
N SER A 386 20.62 6.35 26.26
CA SER A 386 19.63 6.77 27.24
C SER A 386 19.53 8.30 27.32
N LYS A 387 20.69 8.96 27.30
CA LYS A 387 20.80 10.41 27.45
C LYS A 387 20.38 11.19 26.21
N TYR A 388 20.65 10.70 24.99
CA TYR A 388 20.19 11.44 23.80
C TYR A 388 18.70 11.25 23.53
N VAL A 389 18.10 10.10 23.88
CA VAL A 389 16.64 9.93 23.82
C VAL A 389 15.99 10.92 24.78
N TYR A 390 16.52 11.05 26.00
CA TYR A 390 16.06 12.05 26.95
C TYR A 390 16.27 13.49 26.46
N MET A 391 17.45 13.83 25.93
CA MET A 391 17.74 15.15 25.34
C MET A 391 16.71 15.54 24.28
N TYR A 392 16.46 14.68 23.29
CA TYR A 392 15.48 14.97 22.25
C TYR A 392 14.03 14.93 22.76
N SER A 393 13.74 14.15 23.81
CA SER A 393 12.44 14.21 24.49
C SER A 393 12.20 15.58 25.12
N LYS A 394 13.22 16.19 25.76
CA LYS A 394 13.15 17.57 26.27
C LYS A 394 12.87 18.57 25.14
N ILE A 395 13.59 18.45 24.02
CA ILE A 395 13.45 19.34 22.86
C ILE A 395 12.02 19.26 22.28
N MET A 396 11.50 18.06 22.03
CA MET A 396 10.17 17.89 21.46
C MET A 396 9.05 18.22 22.46
N ASN A 397 9.27 18.02 23.77
CA ASN A 397 8.35 18.53 24.79
C ASN A 397 8.32 20.07 24.82
N PHE A 398 9.47 20.74 24.65
CA PHE A 398 9.51 22.20 24.52
C PHE A 398 8.71 22.66 23.30
N TYR A 399 8.84 21.98 22.14
CA TYR A 399 8.04 22.24 20.95
C TYR A 399 6.54 22.06 21.20
N LYS A 400 6.12 21.00 21.92
CA LYS A 400 4.72 20.76 22.28
C LYS A 400 4.07 22.01 22.89
N ILE A 401 4.79 22.65 23.81
CA ILE A 401 4.33 23.79 24.61
C ILE A 401 4.47 25.10 23.83
N ASN A 402 5.64 25.35 23.24
CA ASN A 402 6.02 26.67 22.71
C ASN A 402 5.84 26.80 21.18
N LYS A 403 5.46 25.72 20.49
CA LYS A 403 5.31 25.64 19.02
C LYS A 403 6.56 26.02 18.21
N ARG A 404 7.72 26.09 18.87
CA ARG A 404 9.04 26.31 18.28
C ARG A 404 10.09 25.43 18.98
N LEU A 405 11.24 25.23 18.34
CA LEU A 405 12.38 24.58 18.99
C LEU A 405 13.08 25.52 19.99
N PRO A 406 13.67 25.00 21.08
CA PRO A 406 14.40 25.82 22.05
C PRO A 406 15.75 26.31 21.48
N ASN A 407 16.26 27.46 21.93
CA ASN A 407 17.55 27.97 21.42
C ASN A 407 18.74 27.08 21.84
N TYR A 408 18.57 26.32 22.92
CA TYR A 408 19.52 25.32 23.40
C TYR A 408 18.79 24.24 24.21
N VAL A 409 19.48 23.14 24.49
CA VAL A 409 19.08 22.13 25.48
C VAL A 409 20.18 21.97 26.52
N SER A 410 19.80 21.98 27.80
CA SER A 410 20.71 21.73 28.92
C SER A 410 20.86 20.22 29.17
N MET A 411 22.10 19.76 29.39
CA MET A 411 22.51 18.34 29.44
C MET A 411 22.99 17.85 30.79
#